data_AF-A0A836WZN9-F1
#
_entry.id   AF-A0A836WZN9-F1
#
_cell.length_a   1.000
_cell.length_b   1.000
_cell.length_c   1.000
_cell.angle_alpha   90.00
_cell.angle_beta   90.00
_cell.angle_gamma   90.00
#
_symmetry.space_group_name_H-M   'P 1'
#
loop_
_entity.id
_entity.type
_entity.pdbx_description
1 polymer ?
#
loop_
_entity_poly.entity_id
_entity_poly.type
_entity_poly.pdbx_seq_one_letter_code
_entity_poly.pdbx_strand_id
1 'polypeptide(L)'
;MHDITSENSILSRKIRMIQIKIFSLLVVTFVLFVQPTISLGESLTIGFKNLKSIPSDNLLIIDTRSKIKYLLGHIPKAIHLGKWQDFTQEVKGVRGLLIKDPKFIIDKFNSYGIHPKKHIVIYGDPDDPWRTDGRFFWMFERFGFNQVTIYEGGLKNWKKSATRNTINQIHYRIKICIVQ
;
A
#
# COMPACT_ATOMS: atom_id res chain seq x y z
N MET A 1 26.48 48.64 -54.09
CA MET A 1 26.67 48.58 -52.62
C MET A 1 25.75 47.49 -52.11
N HIS A 2 26.29 46.29 -51.86
CA HIS A 2 25.49 45.13 -51.48
C HIS A 2 25.06 45.26 -50.01
N ASP A 3 23.76 45.31 -49.72
CA ASP A 3 23.24 45.51 -48.36
C ASP A 3 23.25 44.18 -47.57
N ILE A 4 24.43 43.87 -47.04
CA ILE A 4 24.73 42.75 -46.14
C ILE A 4 23.94 42.78 -44.82
N THR A 5 23.37 43.91 -44.42
CA THR A 5 22.61 44.01 -43.16
C THR A 5 21.24 43.33 -43.28
N SER A 6 20.60 43.49 -44.43
CA SER A 6 19.30 42.88 -44.73
C SER A 6 19.37 41.34 -44.75
N GLU A 7 20.41 40.77 -45.37
CA GLU A 7 20.61 39.32 -45.50
C GLU A 7 20.86 38.64 -44.15
N ASN A 8 21.69 39.24 -43.29
CA ASN A 8 21.96 38.74 -41.94
C ASN A 8 20.69 38.72 -41.08
N SER A 9 19.81 39.72 -41.24
CA SER A 9 18.53 39.76 -40.53
C SER A 9 17.56 38.66 -40.98
N ILE A 10 17.54 38.33 -42.27
CA ILE A 10 16.69 37.27 -42.84
C ILE A 10 17.21 35.89 -42.42
N LEU A 11 18.52 35.69 -42.41
CA LEU A 11 19.14 34.44 -41.99
C LEU A 11 18.91 34.17 -40.50
N SER A 12 19.07 35.19 -39.65
CA SER A 12 18.78 35.11 -38.21
C SER A 12 17.31 34.75 -37.92
N ARG A 13 16.37 35.36 -38.65
CA ARG A 13 14.93 35.02 -38.53
C ARG A 13 14.66 33.55 -38.89
N LYS A 14 15.29 33.03 -39.95
CA LYS A 14 15.13 31.62 -40.35
C LYS A 14 15.70 30.65 -39.31
N ILE A 15 16.89 30.92 -38.78
CA ILE A 15 17.52 30.11 -37.72
C ILE A 15 16.64 30.08 -36.48
N ARG A 16 16.13 31.25 -36.04
CA ARG A 16 15.23 31.34 -34.89
C ARG A 16 13.94 30.53 -35.09
N MET A 17 13.37 30.56 -36.29
CA MET A 17 12.16 29.78 -36.61
C MET A 17 12.43 28.26 -36.62
N ILE A 18 13.60 27.83 -37.08
CA ILE A 18 14.01 26.43 -37.03
C ILE A 18 14.22 25.98 -35.58
N GLN A 19 14.89 26.79 -34.76
CA GLN A 19 15.10 26.51 -33.34
C GLN A 19 13.76 26.40 -32.58
N ILE A 20 12.80 27.29 -32.85
CA ILE A 20 11.46 27.23 -32.24
C ILE A 20 10.73 25.95 -32.64
N LYS A 21 10.82 25.52 -33.91
CA LYS A 21 10.18 24.29 -34.37
C LYS A 21 10.82 23.04 -33.76
N ILE A 22 12.14 22.99 -33.65
CA ILE A 22 12.86 21.89 -33.00
C ILE A 22 12.47 21.84 -31.52
N PHE A 23 12.45 22.98 -30.84
CA PHE A 23 12.04 23.05 -29.44
C PHE A 23 10.58 22.63 -29.25
N SER A 24 9.67 23.09 -30.11
CA SER A 24 8.27 22.68 -30.08
C SER A 24 8.10 21.18 -30.33
N LEU A 25 8.85 20.60 -31.27
CA LEU A 25 8.82 19.16 -31.55
C LEU A 25 9.36 18.35 -30.36
N LEU A 26 10.46 18.81 -29.73
CA LEU A 26 11.00 18.20 -28.52
C LEU A 26 10.01 18.25 -27.36
N VAL A 27 9.36 19.38 -27.13
CA VAL A 27 8.32 19.53 -26.09
C VAL A 27 7.14 18.59 -26.35
N VAL A 28 6.66 18.49 -27.60
CA VAL A 28 5.56 17.58 -27.96
C VAL A 28 5.96 16.12 -27.75
N THR A 29 7.18 15.73 -28.15
CA THR A 29 7.67 14.36 -27.89
C THR A 29 7.79 14.07 -26.39
N PHE A 30 8.31 15.01 -25.60
CA PHE A 30 8.41 14.85 -24.15
C PHE A 30 7.03 14.66 -23.51
N VAL A 31 6.02 15.42 -23.93
CA VAL A 31 4.64 15.27 -23.45
C VAL A 31 4.04 13.90 -23.81
N LEU A 32 4.34 13.35 -24.99
CA LEU A 32 3.87 12.03 -25.40
C LEU A 32 4.58 10.87 -24.68
N PHE A 33 5.86 11.05 -24.32
CA PHE A 33 6.62 10.05 -23.56
C PHE A 33 6.36 10.12 -22.04
N VAL A 34 5.97 11.28 -21.52
CA VAL A 34 5.46 11.43 -20.14
C VAL A 34 3.98 11.04 -20.15
N GLN A 35 3.71 9.74 -20.26
CA GLN A 35 2.42 9.22 -19.85
C GLN A 35 2.28 9.53 -18.36
N PRO A 36 1.25 10.27 -17.90
CA PRO A 36 0.96 10.31 -16.47
C PRO A 36 0.63 8.88 -16.09
N THR A 37 1.54 8.21 -15.39
CA THR A 37 1.17 7.01 -14.66
C THR A 37 0.14 7.50 -13.66
N ILE A 38 -1.13 7.28 -13.95
CA ILE A 38 -2.21 7.43 -12.99
C ILE A 38 -1.88 6.37 -11.93
N SER A 39 -1.08 6.76 -10.95
CA SER A 39 -1.04 6.08 -9.68
C SER A 39 -2.42 6.31 -9.10
N LEU A 40 -3.39 5.47 -9.49
CA LEU A 40 -4.62 5.28 -8.75
C LEU A 40 -4.13 5.07 -7.33
N GLY A 41 -4.33 6.06 -6.47
CA GLY A 41 -3.85 6.01 -5.09
C GLY A 41 -4.36 4.72 -4.49
N GLU A 42 -3.48 3.73 -4.39
CA GLU A 42 -3.87 2.42 -3.91
C GLU A 42 -4.37 2.65 -2.49
N SER A 43 -5.61 2.26 -2.22
CA SER A 43 -6.23 2.55 -0.93
C SER A 43 -5.38 1.87 0.15
N LEU A 44 -4.72 2.68 0.99
CA LEU A 44 -3.90 2.20 2.10
C LEU A 44 -4.74 1.43 3.14
N THR A 45 -6.06 1.52 3.03
CA THR A 45 -7.02 0.78 3.85
C THR A 45 -7.85 -0.21 3.03
N ILE A 46 -8.27 -1.28 3.70
CA ILE A 46 -9.15 -2.31 3.13
C ILE A 46 -10.35 -2.59 4.04
N GLY A 47 -11.54 -2.55 3.47
CA GLY A 47 -12.80 -2.88 4.15
C GLY A 47 -13.14 -4.37 4.11
N PHE A 48 -14.18 -4.77 4.86
CA PHE A 48 -14.60 -6.17 5.00
C PHE A 48 -14.90 -6.88 3.67
N LYS A 49 -15.64 -6.24 2.75
CA LYS A 49 -16.03 -6.84 1.47
C LYS A 49 -14.81 -7.13 0.60
N ASN A 50 -13.91 -6.15 0.46
CA ASN A 50 -12.71 -6.25 -0.35
C ASN A 50 -11.71 -7.26 0.25
N LEU A 51 -11.61 -7.33 1.59
CA LEU A 51 -10.77 -8.35 2.22
C LEU A 51 -11.27 -9.77 1.90
N LYS A 52 -12.58 -9.98 1.92
CA LYS A 52 -13.20 -11.27 1.62
C LYS A 52 -13.09 -11.70 0.16
N SER A 53 -12.88 -10.77 -0.77
CA SER A 53 -12.67 -11.10 -2.19
C SER A 53 -11.25 -11.53 -2.53
N ILE A 54 -10.27 -11.32 -1.63
CA ILE A 54 -8.89 -11.76 -1.87
C ILE A 54 -8.81 -13.28 -1.64
N PRO A 55 -8.24 -14.06 -2.58
CA PRO A 55 -8.00 -15.49 -2.39
C PRO A 55 -7.17 -15.77 -1.15
N SER A 56 -7.53 -16.80 -0.37
CA SER A 56 -6.84 -17.12 0.88
C SER A 56 -5.34 -17.39 0.71
N ASP A 57 -4.93 -17.98 -0.43
CA ASP A 57 -3.53 -18.31 -0.69
C ASP A 57 -2.67 -17.07 -0.98
N ASN A 58 -3.33 -15.99 -1.42
CA ASN A 58 -2.72 -14.70 -1.71
C ASN A 58 -2.88 -13.70 -0.55
N LEU A 59 -3.50 -14.08 0.56
CA LEU A 59 -3.80 -13.19 1.68
C LEU A 59 -3.01 -13.59 2.93
N LEU A 60 -2.41 -12.60 3.58
CA LEU A 60 -1.85 -12.73 4.92
C LEU A 60 -2.44 -11.66 5.84
N ILE A 61 -3.09 -12.08 6.92
CA ILE A 61 -3.67 -11.16 7.90
C ILE A 61 -2.77 -11.12 9.13
N ILE A 62 -2.41 -9.92 9.59
CA ILE A 62 -1.52 -9.70 10.73
C ILE A 62 -2.26 -8.94 11.82
N ASP A 63 -2.31 -9.52 13.00
CA ASP A 63 -2.78 -8.88 14.24
C ASP A 63 -1.60 -8.25 14.98
N THR A 64 -1.62 -6.94 15.16
CA THR A 64 -0.55 -6.18 15.84
C THR A 64 -0.86 -5.85 17.29
N ARG A 65 -2.02 -6.29 17.81
CA ARG A 65 -2.43 -6.04 19.20
C ARG A 65 -1.58 -6.86 20.16
N SER A 66 -1.79 -6.70 21.47
CA SER A 66 -1.07 -7.52 22.46
C SER A 66 -1.36 -9.01 22.27
N LYS A 67 -0.37 -9.87 22.61
CA LYS A 67 -0.51 -11.33 22.48
C LYS A 67 -1.73 -11.86 23.23
N ILE A 68 -2.05 -11.29 24.39
CA ILE A 68 -3.24 -11.63 25.18
C ILE A 68 -4.52 -11.33 24.38
N LYS A 69 -4.65 -10.14 23.79
CA LYS A 69 -5.81 -9.76 22.96
C LYS A 69 -5.97 -10.65 21.73
N TYR A 70 -4.85 -11.06 21.11
CA TYR A 70 -4.86 -12.02 20.01
C TYR A 70 -5.40 -13.38 20.44
N LEU A 71 -4.94 -13.92 21.57
CA LEU A 71 -5.37 -15.22 22.09
C LEU A 71 -6.85 -15.22 22.53
N LEU A 72 -7.35 -14.10 23.05
CA LEU A 72 -8.78 -13.94 23.40
C LEU A 72 -9.70 -13.88 22.16
N GLY A 73 -9.15 -13.64 20.97
CA GLY A 73 -9.88 -13.67 19.73
C GLY A 73 -9.28 -12.75 18.68
N HIS A 74 -9.19 -13.27 17.45
CA HIS A 74 -8.57 -12.60 16.31
C HIS A 74 -9.38 -12.88 15.03
N ILE A 75 -9.05 -12.17 13.95
CA ILE A 75 -9.61 -12.45 12.62
C ILE A 75 -9.16 -13.86 12.19
N PRO A 76 -10.05 -14.72 11.65
CA PRO A 76 -9.66 -16.07 11.24
C PRO A 76 -8.47 -16.07 10.28
N LYS A 77 -7.53 -17.01 10.48
CA LYS A 77 -6.25 -17.14 9.75
C LYS A 77 -5.25 -15.99 9.98
N ALA A 78 -5.52 -15.06 10.91
CA ALA A 78 -4.54 -14.03 11.24
C ALA A 78 -3.39 -14.58 12.07
N ILE A 79 -2.18 -14.10 11.79
CA ILE A 79 -0.96 -14.38 12.56
C ILE A 79 -0.62 -13.21 13.49
N HIS A 80 0.21 -13.48 14.50
CA HIS A 80 0.72 -12.48 15.42
C HIS A 80 2.25 -12.42 15.34
N LEU A 81 2.81 -11.27 14.96
CA LEU A 81 4.25 -11.08 14.67
C LEU A 81 5.11 -10.64 15.86
N GLY A 82 4.57 -10.72 17.08
CA GLY A 82 5.28 -10.21 18.26
C GLY A 82 5.26 -8.68 18.31
N LYS A 83 6.35 -8.09 18.79
CA LYS A 83 6.46 -6.64 19.01
C LYS A 83 7.25 -6.01 17.86
N TRP A 84 6.90 -4.78 17.48
CA TRP A 84 7.65 -4.06 16.45
C TRP A 84 9.11 -3.83 16.87
N GLN A 85 9.37 -3.75 18.18
CA GLN A 85 10.70 -3.62 18.75
C GLN A 85 11.62 -4.77 18.34
N ASP A 86 11.06 -5.97 18.10
CA ASP A 86 11.82 -7.16 17.72
C ASP A 86 12.39 -7.06 16.30
N PHE A 87 12.06 -6.01 15.55
CA PHE A 87 12.57 -5.70 14.21
C PHE A 87 13.43 -4.42 14.20
N THR A 88 13.73 -3.89 15.40
CA THR A 88 14.48 -2.65 15.56
C THR A 88 15.67 -2.84 16.48
N GLN A 89 16.60 -1.91 16.37
CA GLN A 89 17.81 -1.83 17.17
C GLN A 89 18.03 -0.39 17.64
N GLU A 90 18.90 -0.25 18.62
CA GLU A 90 19.47 1.03 19.02
C GLU A 90 20.84 1.20 18.37
N VAL A 91 21.10 2.36 17.79
CA VAL A 91 22.41 2.70 17.20
C VAL A 91 22.81 4.07 17.69
N LYS A 92 23.95 4.17 18.38
CA LYS A 92 24.50 5.43 18.89
C LYS A 92 23.47 6.24 19.72
N GLY A 93 22.71 5.56 20.59
CA GLY A 93 21.68 6.19 21.42
C GLY A 93 20.32 6.44 20.73
N VAL A 94 20.22 6.18 19.42
CA VAL A 94 18.97 6.35 18.66
C VAL A 94 18.20 5.03 18.64
N ARG A 95 17.03 5.00 19.31
CA ARG A 95 16.18 3.81 19.45
C ARG A 95 15.19 3.67 18.29
N GLY A 96 14.76 2.44 18.02
CA GLY A 96 13.69 2.14 17.06
C GLY A 96 14.11 2.16 15.59
N LEU A 97 15.41 2.16 15.32
CA LEU A 97 15.95 2.04 13.96
C LEU A 97 15.74 0.61 13.46
N LEU A 98 15.31 0.46 12.21
CA LEU A 98 15.14 -0.88 11.63
C LEU A 98 16.46 -1.64 11.60
N ILE A 99 16.39 -2.93 11.93
CA ILE A 99 17.50 -3.86 11.67
C ILE A 99 17.68 -3.94 10.15
N LYS A 100 18.89 -3.63 9.69
CA LYS A 100 19.19 -3.53 8.25
C LYS A 100 19.66 -4.84 7.63
N ASP A 101 20.00 -5.85 8.44
CA ASP A 101 20.44 -7.15 7.94
C ASP A 101 19.28 -7.86 7.21
N PRO A 102 19.36 -8.02 5.86
CA PRO A 102 18.30 -8.68 5.12
C PRO A 102 18.10 -10.13 5.55
N LYS A 103 19.18 -10.83 5.96
CA LYS A 103 19.10 -12.23 6.38
C LYS A 103 18.24 -12.38 7.63
N PHE A 104 18.47 -11.54 8.65
CA PHE A 104 17.64 -11.50 9.85
C PHE A 104 16.16 -11.30 9.53
N ILE A 105 15.84 -10.37 8.62
CA ILE A 105 14.45 -10.08 8.23
C ILE A 105 13.83 -11.27 7.49
N ILE A 106 14.55 -11.86 6.54
CA ILE A 106 14.10 -13.02 5.76
C ILE A 106 13.84 -14.21 6.67
N ASP A 107 14.79 -14.55 7.55
CA ASP A 107 14.68 -15.71 8.45
C ASP A 107 13.47 -15.53 9.39
N LYS A 108 13.26 -14.32 9.90
CA LYS A 108 12.13 -13.99 10.75
C LYS A 108 10.81 -14.09 9.98
N PHE A 109 10.73 -13.52 8.78
CA PHE A 109 9.51 -13.56 7.97
C PHE A 109 9.15 -14.96 7.47
N ASN A 110 10.15 -15.78 7.14
CA ASN A 110 9.95 -17.18 6.75
C ASN A 110 9.30 -17.99 7.87
N SER A 111 9.69 -17.77 9.14
CA SER A 111 9.07 -18.46 10.29
C SER A 111 7.57 -18.19 10.45
N TYR A 112 7.08 -17.08 9.87
CA TYR A 112 5.68 -16.69 9.88
C TYR A 112 4.95 -16.94 8.55
N GLY A 113 5.63 -17.51 7.54
CA GLY A 113 5.06 -17.71 6.20
C GLY A 113 4.74 -16.40 5.47
N ILE A 114 5.42 -15.31 5.83
CA ILE A 114 5.35 -14.03 5.13
C ILE A 114 6.10 -14.16 3.80
N HIS A 115 5.44 -13.82 2.70
CA HIS A 115 6.02 -13.86 1.37
C HIS A 115 5.69 -12.58 0.60
N PRO A 116 6.63 -11.96 -0.15
CA PRO A 116 6.40 -10.71 -0.89
C PRO A 116 5.28 -10.74 -1.93
N LYS A 117 4.86 -11.93 -2.37
CA LYS A 117 3.77 -12.14 -3.33
C LYS A 117 2.37 -12.07 -2.71
N LYS A 118 2.25 -12.15 -1.37
CA LYS A 118 0.96 -12.09 -0.69
C LYS A 118 0.55 -10.64 -0.44
N HIS A 119 -0.75 -10.39 -0.52
CA HIS A 119 -1.37 -9.18 0.00
C HIS A 119 -1.34 -9.25 1.53
N ILE A 120 -0.63 -8.32 2.16
CA ILE A 120 -0.53 -8.19 3.59
C ILE A 120 -1.62 -7.25 4.10
N VAL A 121 -2.50 -7.75 4.95
CA VAL A 121 -3.48 -6.93 5.65
C VAL A 121 -3.16 -6.86 7.13
N ILE A 122 -2.89 -5.66 7.61
CA ILE A 122 -2.51 -5.39 9.01
C ILE A 122 -3.72 -4.84 9.74
N TYR A 123 -3.96 -5.28 10.98
CA TYR A 123 -4.97 -4.66 11.82
C TYR A 123 -4.51 -4.57 13.27
N GLY A 124 -4.91 -3.47 13.91
CA GLY A 124 -4.68 -3.22 15.32
C GLY A 124 -5.97 -2.84 16.05
N ASP A 125 -5.81 -2.18 17.18
CA ASP A 125 -6.89 -1.47 17.85
C ASP A 125 -6.88 -0.01 17.37
N PRO A 126 -7.99 0.53 16.81
CA PRO A 126 -8.04 1.93 16.39
C PRO A 126 -7.81 2.93 17.52
N ASP A 127 -8.12 2.50 18.75
CA ASP A 127 -7.95 3.27 19.98
C ASP A 127 -6.53 3.15 20.58
N ASP A 128 -5.62 2.40 19.93
CA ASP A 128 -4.21 2.34 20.33
C ASP A 128 -3.52 3.68 20.02
N PRO A 129 -3.08 4.45 21.03
CA PRO A 129 -2.42 5.73 20.80
C PRO A 129 -1.09 5.58 20.05
N TRP A 130 -0.44 4.41 20.16
CA TRP A 130 0.82 4.11 19.49
C TRP A 130 0.64 3.70 18.03
N ARG A 131 -0.61 3.45 17.59
CA ARG A 131 -0.98 2.98 16.24
C ARG A 131 0.01 1.92 15.77
N THR A 132 0.13 0.85 16.56
CA THR A 132 1.08 -0.25 16.31
C THR A 132 0.88 -0.86 14.92
N ASP A 133 -0.36 -0.90 14.43
CA ASP A 133 -0.71 -1.24 13.04
C ASP A 133 -0.01 -0.35 12.01
N GLY A 134 0.00 0.97 12.20
CA GLY A 134 0.73 1.93 11.37
C GLY A 134 2.25 1.72 11.42
N ARG A 135 2.80 1.36 12.60
CA ARG A 135 4.22 1.04 12.73
C ARG A 135 4.59 -0.18 11.90
N PHE A 136 3.84 -1.28 12.00
CA PHE A 136 4.07 -2.46 11.18
C PHE A 136 3.87 -2.17 9.68
N PHE A 137 2.83 -1.41 9.32
CA PHE A 137 2.61 -0.96 7.94
C PHE A 137 3.86 -0.31 7.35
N TRP A 138 4.39 0.70 8.05
CA TRP A 138 5.62 1.37 7.63
C TRP A 138 6.81 0.40 7.53
N MET A 139 6.95 -0.54 8.47
CA MET A 139 8.03 -1.52 8.43
C MET A 139 7.96 -2.39 7.17
N PHE A 140 6.78 -2.91 6.82
CA PHE A 140 6.60 -3.73 5.62
C PHE A 140 6.93 -2.96 4.33
N GLU A 141 6.48 -1.71 4.22
CA GLU A 141 6.86 -0.81 3.12
C GLU A 141 8.39 -0.65 3.04
N ARG A 142 9.06 -0.41 4.17
CA ARG A 142 10.53 -0.27 4.22
C ARG A 142 11.29 -1.55 3.87
N PHE A 143 10.68 -2.71 4.08
CA PHE A 143 11.26 -4.00 3.68
C PHE A 143 10.95 -4.38 2.22
N GLY A 144 10.22 -3.54 1.47
CA GLY A 144 9.97 -3.73 0.04
C GLY A 144 8.73 -4.56 -0.28
N PHE A 145 7.76 -4.62 0.64
CA PHE A 145 6.44 -5.20 0.33
C PHE A 145 5.58 -4.15 -0.37
N ASN A 146 5.06 -4.50 -1.55
CA ASN A 146 4.30 -3.57 -2.38
C ASN A 146 2.78 -3.66 -2.18
N GLN A 147 2.29 -4.72 -1.52
CA GLN A 147 0.87 -4.96 -1.31
C GLN A 147 0.59 -5.03 0.20
N VAL A 148 0.56 -3.88 0.84
CA VAL A 148 0.31 -3.74 2.27
C VAL A 148 -0.88 -2.82 2.47
N THR A 149 -1.88 -3.25 3.25
CA THR A 149 -3.03 -2.40 3.60
C THR A 149 -3.41 -2.56 5.06
N ILE A 150 -4.05 -1.55 5.63
CA ILE A 150 -4.59 -1.57 6.99
C ILE A 150 -6.08 -1.91 6.95
N TYR A 151 -6.52 -2.90 7.73
CA TYR A 151 -7.94 -3.22 7.84
C TYR A 151 -8.70 -2.14 8.60
N GLU A 152 -9.78 -1.64 8.00
CA GLU A 152 -10.54 -0.52 8.53
C GLU A 152 -11.20 -0.85 9.88
N GLY A 153 -10.94 -0.03 10.90
CA GLY A 153 -11.59 -0.11 12.20
C GLY A 153 -11.24 -1.34 13.05
N GLY A 154 -10.19 -2.08 12.67
CA GLY A 154 -9.62 -3.17 13.47
C GLY A 154 -10.59 -4.31 13.79
N LEU A 155 -10.31 -5.07 14.86
CA LEU A 155 -11.12 -6.24 15.22
C LEU A 155 -12.58 -5.87 15.54
N LYS A 156 -12.83 -4.70 16.13
CA LYS A 156 -14.18 -4.23 16.46
C LYS A 156 -15.05 -4.12 15.20
N ASN A 157 -14.51 -3.50 14.15
CA ASN A 157 -15.23 -3.38 12.87
C ASN A 157 -15.36 -4.74 12.16
N TRP A 158 -14.36 -5.63 12.27
CA TRP A 158 -14.46 -7.00 11.77
C TRP A 158 -15.66 -7.74 12.37
N LYS A 159 -15.77 -7.76 13.70
CA LYS A 159 -16.89 -8.42 14.41
C LYS A 159 -18.24 -7.84 13.98
N LYS A 160 -18.37 -6.51 13.96
CA LYS A 160 -19.60 -5.82 13.52
C LYS A 160 -19.99 -6.20 12.08
N SER A 161 -19.01 -6.23 11.17
CA SER A 161 -19.23 -6.51 9.76
C SER A 161 -19.57 -7.98 9.52
N ALA A 162 -18.91 -8.90 10.22
CA ALA A 162 -19.23 -10.32 10.18
C ALA A 162 -20.67 -10.59 10.61
N THR A 163 -21.10 -10.06 11.77
CA THR A 163 -22.47 -10.20 12.27
C THR A 163 -23.50 -9.66 11.29
N ARG A 164 -23.28 -8.45 10.76
CA ARG A 164 -24.21 -7.84 9.78
C ARG A 164 -24.37 -8.72 8.53
N ASN A 165 -23.29 -9.28 8.02
CA ASN A 165 -23.35 -10.12 6.83
C ASN A 165 -24.05 -11.45 7.08
N THR A 166 -23.86 -12.05 8.27
CA THR A 166 -24.62 -13.25 8.66
C THR A 166 -26.12 -12.96 8.71
N ILE A 167 -26.54 -11.83 9.31
CA ILE A 167 -27.95 -11.42 9.36
C ILE A 167 -28.51 -11.22 7.95
N ASN A 168 -27.79 -10.52 7.08
CA ASN A 168 -28.23 -10.27 5.71
C ASN A 168 -28.40 -11.58 4.91
N GLN A 169 -27.51 -12.56 5.10
CA GLN A 169 -27.65 -13.87 4.46
C GLN A 169 -28.86 -14.65 4.98
N ILE A 170 -29.10 -14.63 6.30
CA ILE A 170 -30.28 -15.28 6.89
C ILE A 170 -31.56 -14.63 6.35
N HIS A 171 -31.63 -13.30 6.35
CA HIS A 171 -32.78 -12.55 5.83
C HIS A 171 -33.06 -12.86 4.34
N TYR A 172 -32.01 -12.94 3.51
CA TYR A 172 -32.17 -13.28 2.10
C TYR A 172 -32.66 -14.73 1.91
N ARG A 173 -32.13 -15.68 2.69
CA ARG A 173 -32.60 -17.08 2.65
C ARG A 173 -34.05 -17.21 3.09
N ILE A 174 -34.47 -16.50 4.14
CA ILE A 174 -35.88 -16.48 4.58
C ILE A 174 -36.78 -15.88 3.50
N LYS A 175 -36.37 -14.77 2.86
CA LYS A 175 -37.14 -14.18 1.76
C LYS A 175 -37.33 -15.13 0.57
N ILE A 176 -36.31 -15.90 0.18
CA ILE A 176 -36.45 -16.91 -0.88
C ILE A 176 -37.44 -17.99 -0.48
N CYS A 177 -37.34 -18.53 0.75
CA CYS A 177 -38.24 -19.58 1.22
C CYS A 177 -39.72 -19.15 1.35
N ILE A 178 -40.01 -17.85 1.48
CA ILE A 178 -41.39 -17.32 1.57
C ILE A 178 -42.00 -17.05 0.18
N VAL A 179 -41.17 -16.94 -0.87
CA VAL A 179 -41.60 -16.57 -2.24
C VAL A 179 -41.70 -17.81 -3.16
N GLN A 180 -41.35 -19.00 -2.67
CA GLN A 180 -41.59 -20.30 -3.31
C GLN A 180 -42.77 -21.00 -2.67
#